data_AF-A0A3D3B8B2-F1
#
_entry.id   AF-A0A3D3B8B2-F1
#
_cell.length_a   1.000
_cell.length_b   1.000
_cell.length_c   1.000
_cell.angle_alpha   90.00
_cell.angle_beta   90.00
_cell.angle_gamma   90.00
#
_symmetry.space_group_name_H-M   'P 1'
#
loop_
_entity.id
_entity.type
_entity.pdbx_description
1 polymer ?
#
loop_
_entity_poly.entity_id
_entity_poly.type
_entity_poly.pdbx_seq_one_letter_code
_entity_poly.pdbx_strand_id
1 'polypeptide(L)' 'MQDNRYLSLRNICERYSVTRMTVHRWIKHPTMGFPAPMVINSRSYFLAAEIEAWERRRAAGRAVA' A
#
# COMPACT_ATOMS: atom_id res chain seq x y z
N MET A 1 4.11 -9.26 -15.39
CA MET A 1 3.56 -8.02 -15.98
C MET A 1 3.35 -7.07 -14.83
N GLN A 2 4.01 -5.91 -14.80
CA GLN A 2 3.85 -4.96 -13.69
C GLN A 2 2.61 -4.11 -13.97
N ASP A 3 1.60 -4.16 -13.09
CA ASP A 3 0.40 -3.35 -13.22
C ASP A 3 0.75 -1.89 -12.88
N ASN A 4 0.87 -1.07 -13.93
CA ASN A 4 1.28 0.33 -13.83
C ASN A 4 0.10 1.26 -13.50
N ARG A 5 -0.99 0.71 -12.95
CA ARG A 5 -2.19 1.48 -12.60
C ARG A 5 -2.00 2.10 -11.22
N TYR A 6 -2.60 3.27 -11.05
CA TYR A 6 -2.63 3.95 -9.76
C TYR A 6 -3.87 3.55 -8.97
N LEU A 7 -3.65 3.01 -7.78
CA LEU A 7 -4.69 2.75 -6.79
C LEU A 7 -4.87 4.00 -5.93
N SER A 8 -6.10 4.49 -5.87
CA SER A 8 -6.46 5.50 -4.88
C SER A 8 -6.43 4.92 -3.47
N LEU A 9 -6.27 5.78 -2.47
CA LEU A 9 -6.42 5.41 -1.05
C LEU A 9 -7.72 4.64 -0.77
N ARG A 10 -8.82 4.99 -1.46
CA ARG A 10 -10.11 4.30 -1.32
C ARG A 10 -10.02 2.84 -1.78
N ASN A 11 -9.40 2.59 -2.93
CA ASN A 11 -9.20 1.23 -3.45
C ASN A 11 -8.33 0.39 -2.49
N ILE A 12 -7.32 0.99 -1.86
CA ILE A 12 -6.51 0.30 -0.85
C ILE A 12 -7.34 -0.05 0.39
N CYS A 13 -8.11 0.91 0.91
CA CYS A 13 -9.01 0.68 2.03
C CYS A 13 -9.99 -0.47 1.75
N GLU A 14 -10.58 -0.51 0.55
CA GLU A 14 -11.50 -1.58 0.14
C GLU A 14 -10.77 -2.92 -0.01
N ARG A 15 -9.59 -2.94 -0.65
CA ARG A 15 -8.79 -4.17 -0.85
C ARG A 15 -8.47 -4.87 0.47
N TYR A 16 -8.03 -4.12 1.48
CA TYR A 16 -7.62 -4.68 2.78
C TYR A 16 -8.72 -4.63 3.85
N SER A 17 -9.92 -4.13 3.51
CA SER A 17 -11.00 -3.87 4.47
C SER A 17 -10.53 -3.04 5.69
N VAL A 18 -9.72 -2.01 5.44
CA VAL A 18 -9.15 -1.12 6.47
C VAL A 18 -9.62 0.31 6.29
N THR A 19 -9.48 1.11 7.35
CA THR A 19 -9.78 2.54 7.31
C THR A 19 -8.59 3.36 6.78
N ARG A 20 -8.89 4.55 6.26
CA ARG A 20 -7.87 5.53 5.81
C ARG A 20 -6.81 5.79 6.87
N MET A 21 -7.22 5.87 8.13
CA MET A 21 -6.30 6.09 9.26
C MET A 21 -5.29 4.95 9.42
N THR A 22 -5.71 3.71 9.14
CA THR A 22 -4.83 2.53 9.20
C THR A 22 -3.75 2.61 8.12
N VAL A 23 -4.13 2.95 6.88
CA VAL A 23 -3.15 3.18 5.79
C VAL A 23 -2.22 4.34 6.13
N HIS A 24 -2.74 5.41 6.73
CA HIS A 24 -1.93 6.55 7.18
C HIS A 24 -0.89 6.14 8.24
N ARG A 25 -1.26 5.24 9.16
CA ARG A 25 -0.32 4.65 10.12
C ARG A 25 0.73 3.80 9.41
N TRP A 26 0.35 2.99 8.42
CA TRP A 26 1.32 2.18 7.66
C TRP A 26 2.36 3.04 6.95
N ILE A 27 1.94 4.17 6.36
CA ILE A 27 2.86 5.16 5.76
C ILE A 27 3.78 5.76 6.82
N LYS A 28 3.25 6.07 8.01
CA LYS A 28 4.02 6.66 9.12
C LYS A 28 4.97 5.67 9.81
N HIS A 29 4.70 4.37 9.72
CA HIS A 29 5.53 3.34 10.32
C HIS A 29 6.60 2.86 9.33
N PRO A 30 7.86 3.36 9.43
CA PRO A 30 8.92 3.00 8.49
C PRO A 30 9.27 1.50 8.55
N THR A 31 8.98 0.83 9.66
CA THR A 31 9.19 -0.60 9.85
C THR A 31 8.31 -1.48 8.96
N MET A 32 7.18 -0.96 8.46
CA MET A 32 6.35 -1.71 7.51
C MET A 32 6.83 -1.60 6.06
N GLY A 33 7.67 -0.62 5.73
CA GLY A 33 8.14 -0.39 4.35
C GLY A 33 7.01 -0.17 3.35
N PHE A 34 5.87 0.41 3.78
CA PHE A 34 4.73 0.69 2.92
C PHE A 34 5.10 1.77 1.89
N PRO A 35 4.68 1.65 0.61
CA PRO A 35 5.07 2.59 -0.43
C PRO A 35 4.54 4.00 -0.16
N ALA A 36 5.33 5.00 -0.59
CA ALA A 36 4.99 6.40 -0.39
C ALA A 36 3.80 6.80 -1.27
N PRO A 37 2.83 7.57 -0.73
CA PRO A 37 1.71 8.07 -1.54
C PRO A 37 2.16 9.15 -2.52
N MET A 38 1.74 9.03 -3.77
CA MET A 38 1.74 10.13 -4.73
C MET A 38 0.50 10.99 -4.49
N VAL A 39 0.67 12.24 -4.05
CA VAL A 39 -0.44 13.14 -3.76
C VAL A 39 -0.76 13.98 -5.00
N ILE A 40 -1.97 13.82 -5.54
CA ILE A 40 -2.48 14.62 -6.66
C ILE A 40 -3.80 15.24 -6.21
N ASN A 41 -3.89 16.57 -6.22
CA ASN A 41 -5.09 17.33 -5.84
C ASN A 41 -5.72 16.84 -4.50
N SER A 42 -4.90 16.78 -3.45
CA SER A 42 -5.29 16.33 -2.09
C SER A 42 -5.75 14.86 -1.99
N ARG A 43 -5.54 14.06 -3.03
CA ARG A 43 -5.82 12.62 -3.03
C ARG A 43 -4.53 11.83 -3.11
N SER A 44 -4.42 10.79 -2.29
CA SER A 44 -3.28 9.87 -2.30
C SER A 44 -3.51 8.74 -3.28
N TYR A 45 -2.54 8.56 -4.17
CA TYR A 45 -2.45 7.51 -5.16
C TYR A 45 -1.20 6.67 -4.89
N PHE A 46 -1.27 5.38 -5.21
CA PHE A 46 -0.21 4.42 -5.01
C PHE A 46 -0.07 3.58 -6.26
N LEU A 47 1.15 3.26 -6.65
CA LEU A 47 1.38 2.36 -7.78
C LEU A 47 0.98 0.94 -7.38
N ALA A 48 0.11 0.30 -8.18
CA ALA A 48 -0.31 -1.07 -7.94
C ALA A 48 0.90 -2.02 -7.87
N ALA A 49 1.85 -1.88 -8.80
CA ALA A 49 3.10 -2.65 -8.80
C ALA A 49 3.90 -2.54 -7.48
N GLU A 50 3.94 -1.35 -6.86
CA GLU A 50 4.63 -1.17 -5.57
C GLU A 50 3.88 -1.82 -4.41
N ILE A 51 2.55 -1.73 -4.42
CA ILE A 51 1.70 -2.41 -3.44
C ILE A 51 1.87 -3.93 -3.56
N GLU A 52 1.85 -4.49 -4.76
CA GLU A 52 2.08 -5.93 -5.00
C GLU A 52 3.50 -6.37 -4.58
N ALA A 53 4.51 -5.53 -4.82
CA ALA A 53 5.87 -5.79 -4.36
C ALA A 53 5.95 -5.80 -2.82
N TRP A 54 5.26 -4.87 -2.16
CA TRP A 54 5.14 -4.82 -0.71
C TRP A 54 4.39 -6.04 -0.14
N GLU A 55 3.27 -6.44 -0.76
CA GLU A 55 2.51 -7.64 -0.41
C GLU A 55 3.40 -8.89 -0.48
N ARG A 56 4.18 -9.04 -1.57
CA ARG A 56 5.12 -10.16 -1.72
C ARG A 56 6.20 -10.18 -0.63
N ARG A 57 6.77 -9.03 -0.27
CA ARG A 57 7.75 -8.93 0.83
C ARG A 57 7.14 -9.33 2.18
N ARG A 58 5.89 -8.94 2.45
CA ARG A 58 5.17 -9.30 3.68
C ARG A 58 4.76 -10.76 3.71
N ALA A 59 4.33 -11.33 2.58
CA ALA A 59 4.02 -12.75 2.47
C ALA A 59 5.27 -13.62 2.72
N ALA A 60 6.42 -13.24 2.14
CA ALA A 60 7.70 -13.91 2.39
C ALA A 60 8.14 -13.82 3.86
N GLY A 61 7.91 -12.67 4.52
CA GLY A 61 8.19 -12.50 5.95
C GLY A 61 7.22 -13.23 6.89
N ARG A 62 6.06 -13.72 6.40
CA ARG A 62 5.10 -14.51 7.18
C ARG A 62 5.25 -16.02 6.93
N ALA A 63 5.98 -16.43 5.89
CA ALA A 63 6.24 -17.84 5.57
C ALA A 63 7.30 -18.50 6.47
N VAL A 64 7.78 -17.82 7.51
CA VAL A 64 8.65 -18.38 8.55
C VAL A 64 8.04 -18.08 9.92
N ALA A 65 7.15 -18.98 10.37
CA ALA A 65 6.78 -19.18 11.76
C ALA A 65 6.13 -20.56 11.89
#